data_AF-A0A126Z1C0-F1
#
_entry.id   AF-A0A126Z1C0-F1
#
_cell.length_a   1.000
_cell.length_b   1.000
_cell.length_c   1.000
_cell.angle_alpha   90.00
_cell.angle_beta   90.00
_cell.angle_gamma   90.00
#
_symmetry.space_group_name_H-M   'P 1'
#
loop_
_entity.id
_entity.type
_entity.pdbx_description
1 polymer ?
#
loop_
_entity_poly.entity_id
_entity_poly.type
_entity_poly.pdbx_seq_one_letter_code
_entity_poly.pdbx_strand_id
1 'polypeptide(L)'
;MSVSDEGGDLEAGVEAPWAVDATGKALKTYYTVEGTRLVQHVQFTPNTAFPVVADPTVHRYFGYYTVNLNKSESAAAVGTVAGCAALFARAPYPASLVGVGCGVFAAFSTVQLAGGKCLVVHIVGFPPALATWWPTFPKC
;
A
#
# COMPACT_ATOMS: atom_id res chain seq x y z
N MET A 1 3.32 13.81 -10.28
CA MET A 1 4.28 14.88 -9.93
C MET A 1 5.60 14.24 -9.54
N SER A 2 6.73 14.87 -9.84
CA SER A 2 8.07 14.39 -9.47
C SER A 2 8.81 15.45 -8.66
N VAL A 3 9.55 15.02 -7.65
CA VAL A 3 10.46 15.83 -6.84
C VAL A 3 11.88 15.39 -7.19
N SER A 4 12.73 16.37 -7.51
CA SER A 4 14.15 16.15 -7.83
C SER A 4 15.04 16.94 -6.87
N ASP A 5 16.22 16.41 -6.59
CA ASP A 5 17.28 17.11 -5.83
C ASP A 5 17.93 18.23 -6.67
N GLU A 6 18.76 19.05 -6.04
CA GLU A 6 19.61 20.08 -6.64
C GLU A 6 20.50 19.51 -7.77
N GLY A 7 20.89 18.23 -7.69
CA GLY A 7 21.59 17.52 -8.77
C GLY A 7 20.73 17.11 -9.96
N GLY A 8 19.40 17.29 -9.90
CA GLY A 8 18.45 16.87 -10.94
C GLY A 8 18.01 15.40 -10.83
N ASP A 9 18.53 14.66 -9.85
CA ASP A 9 18.15 13.28 -9.59
C ASP A 9 16.73 13.21 -9.01
N LEU A 10 15.92 12.28 -9.51
CA LEU A 10 14.55 12.05 -9.07
C LEU A 10 14.55 11.42 -7.66
N GLU A 11 14.10 12.18 -6.66
CA GLU A 11 14.00 11.72 -5.26
C GLU A 11 12.68 10.98 -4.99
N ALA A 12 11.56 11.47 -5.55
CA ALA A 12 10.25 10.87 -5.36
C ALA A 12 9.28 11.23 -6.50
N GLY A 13 8.35 10.32 -6.81
CA GLY A 13 7.29 10.54 -7.78
C GLY A 13 5.95 10.07 -7.24
N VAL A 14 4.92 10.91 -7.34
CA VAL A 14 3.54 10.57 -6.98
C VAL A 14 2.70 10.52 -8.24
N GLU A 15 1.96 9.42 -8.43
CA GLU A 15 1.04 9.25 -9.56
C GLU A 15 -0.07 10.31 -9.56
N ALA A 16 -0.79 10.45 -10.67
CA ALA A 16 -1.96 11.32 -10.70
C ALA A 16 -3.05 10.75 -9.78
N PRO A 17 -3.72 11.60 -8.98
CA PRO A 17 -4.76 11.12 -8.08
C PRO A 17 -5.95 10.60 -8.86
N TRP A 18 -6.60 9.57 -8.34
CA TRP A 18 -7.88 9.12 -8.87
C TRP A 18 -8.87 8.77 -7.76
N ALA A 19 -10.16 8.89 -8.07
CA ALA A 19 -11.22 8.36 -7.23
C ALA A 19 -12.38 7.85 -8.09
N VAL A 20 -13.08 6.85 -7.57
CA VAL A 20 -14.28 6.26 -8.17
C VAL A 20 -15.38 6.15 -7.14
N ASP A 21 -16.63 6.33 -7.57
CA ASP A 21 -17.79 6.12 -6.73
C ASP A 21 -18.21 4.63 -6.68
N ALA A 22 -19.24 4.30 -5.88
CA ALA A 22 -19.71 2.92 -5.71
C ALA A 22 -20.24 2.27 -7.00
N THR A 23 -20.55 3.08 -8.02
CA THR A 23 -20.99 2.61 -9.35
C THR A 23 -19.82 2.49 -10.33
N GLY A 24 -18.60 2.81 -9.91
CA GLY A 24 -17.39 2.80 -10.74
C GLY A 24 -17.18 4.06 -11.56
N LYS A 25 -17.96 5.14 -11.31
CA LYS A 25 -17.80 6.40 -12.03
C LYS A 25 -16.59 7.17 -11.50
N ALA A 26 -15.71 7.58 -12.40
CA ALA A 26 -14.56 8.42 -12.06
C ALA A 26 -15.02 9.79 -11.51
N LEU A 27 -14.41 10.19 -10.40
CA LEU A 27 -14.60 11.49 -9.77
C LEU A 27 -13.40 12.39 -10.05
N LYS A 28 -13.65 13.71 -10.07
CA LYS A 28 -12.59 14.69 -10.28
C LYS A 28 -11.79 14.84 -8.99
N THR A 29 -10.48 14.63 -9.08
CA THR A 29 -9.55 14.67 -7.94
C THR A 29 -8.31 15.50 -8.25
N TYR A 30 -7.67 16.02 -7.21
CA TYR A 30 -6.38 16.72 -7.31
C TYR A 30 -5.65 16.69 -5.97
N TYR A 31 -4.33 16.92 -6.00
CA TYR A 31 -3.50 17.01 -4.79
C TYR A 31 -3.23 18.47 -4.42
N THR A 32 -3.12 18.73 -3.12
CA THR A 32 -2.49 19.94 -2.57
C THR A 32 -1.39 19.55 -1.56
N VAL A 33 -0.38 20.38 -1.42
CA VAL A 33 0.66 20.23 -0.39
C VAL A 33 0.35 21.20 0.74
N GLU A 34 0.21 20.66 1.95
CA GLU A 34 -0.05 21.43 3.18
C GLU A 34 1.09 21.14 4.18
N GLY A 35 2.11 22.00 4.16
CA GLY A 35 3.34 21.80 4.93
C GLY A 35 4.08 20.55 4.47
N THR A 36 4.10 19.51 5.31
CA THR A 36 4.72 18.20 5.03
C THR A 36 3.69 17.12 4.65
N ARG A 37 2.43 17.48 4.43
CA ARG A 37 1.35 16.54 4.08
C ARG A 37 0.92 16.74 2.64
N LEU A 38 0.77 15.64 1.91
CA LEU A 38 0.08 15.62 0.62
C LEU A 38 -1.39 15.27 0.85
N VAL A 39 -2.31 16.16 0.46
CA VAL A 39 -3.76 16.01 0.67
C VAL A 39 -4.42 15.80 -0.69
N GLN A 40 -5.17 14.71 -0.84
CA GLN A 40 -6.02 14.46 -2.00
C GLN A 40 -7.40 15.09 -1.78
N HIS A 41 -7.83 15.94 -2.69
CA HIS A 41 -9.18 16.50 -2.74
C HIS A 41 -10.02 15.71 -3.72
N VAL A 42 -11.19 15.23 -3.29
CA VAL A 42 -12.16 14.54 -4.12
C VAL A 42 -13.42 15.39 -4.27
N GLN A 43 -13.74 15.81 -5.48
CA GLN A 43 -14.97 16.53 -5.76
C GLN A 43 -16.12 15.54 -5.99
N PHE A 44 -17.08 15.55 -5.07
CA PHE A 44 -18.33 14.78 -5.20
C PHE A 44 -19.53 15.72 -5.33
N THR A 45 -20.61 15.17 -5.89
CA THR A 45 -21.89 15.87 -6.08
C THR A 45 -22.98 15.13 -5.30
N PRO A 46 -24.19 15.70 -5.12
CA PRO A 46 -25.31 14.98 -4.51
C PRO A 46 -25.68 13.67 -5.22
N ASN A 47 -25.30 13.52 -6.50
CA ASN A 47 -25.55 12.31 -7.29
C ASN A 47 -24.39 11.28 -7.19
N THR A 48 -23.35 11.55 -6.40
CA THR A 48 -22.23 10.63 -6.21
C THR A 48 -22.65 9.50 -5.28
N ALA A 49 -22.48 8.26 -5.73
CA ALA A 49 -22.83 7.08 -4.95
C ALA A 49 -21.71 6.69 -3.97
N PHE A 50 -22.03 6.58 -2.68
CA PHE A 50 -21.07 6.17 -1.66
C PHE A 50 -21.10 4.64 -1.44
N PRO A 51 -19.98 4.00 -1.04
CA PRO A 51 -18.69 4.60 -0.70
C PRO A 51 -17.88 5.05 -1.91
N VAL A 52 -17.10 6.12 -1.74
CA VAL A 52 -16.10 6.58 -2.72
C VAL A 52 -14.76 5.94 -2.38
N VAL A 53 -14.10 5.35 -3.38
CA VAL A 53 -12.76 4.77 -3.29
C VAL A 53 -11.79 5.73 -3.97
N ALA A 54 -10.72 6.13 -3.29
CA ALA A 54 -9.72 7.04 -3.80
C ALA A 54 -8.31 6.48 -3.57
N ASP A 55 -7.42 6.63 -4.57
CA ASP A 55 -6.00 6.22 -4.55
C ASP A 55 -5.73 5.02 -3.63
N PRO A 56 -6.31 3.84 -3.95
CA PRO A 56 -6.32 2.71 -3.07
C PRO A 56 -4.89 2.24 -2.83
N THR A 57 -4.66 1.91 -1.58
CA THR A 57 -3.55 1.12 -1.08
C THR A 57 -3.29 -0.11 -1.99
N VAL A 58 -4.33 -0.68 -2.63
CA VAL A 58 -4.24 -1.90 -3.44
C VAL A 58 -4.25 -1.60 -4.95
N HIS A 59 -3.13 -1.79 -5.63
CA HIS A 59 -3.02 -1.82 -7.09
C HIS A 59 -3.22 -3.25 -7.61
N ARG A 60 -4.00 -3.41 -8.68
CA ARG A 60 -4.28 -4.71 -9.31
C ARG A 60 -3.89 -4.69 -10.77
N TYR A 61 -2.85 -5.44 -11.09
CA TYR A 61 -2.41 -5.80 -12.42
C TYR A 61 -2.85 -7.24 -12.74
N PHE A 62 -2.78 -7.65 -14.01
CA PHE A 62 -3.22 -8.98 -14.43
C PHE A 62 -2.38 -10.08 -13.75
N GLY A 63 -2.96 -10.74 -12.76
CA GLY A 63 -2.28 -11.76 -11.94
C GLY A 63 -1.26 -11.20 -10.95
N TYR A 64 -1.25 -9.89 -10.70
CA TYR A 64 -0.32 -9.25 -9.75
C TYR A 64 -1.04 -8.16 -8.95
N TYR A 65 -0.92 -8.19 -7.63
CA TYR A 65 -1.57 -7.26 -6.72
C TYR A 65 -0.52 -6.65 -5.81
N THR A 66 -0.53 -5.33 -5.65
CA THR A 66 0.40 -4.62 -4.77
C THR A 66 -0.40 -3.86 -3.72
N VAL A 67 -0.09 -4.01 -2.44
CA VAL A 67 -0.72 -3.25 -1.34
C VAL A 67 0.32 -2.32 -0.70
N ASN A 68 0.23 -1.03 -0.98
CA ASN A 68 1.09 0.04 -0.46
C ASN A 68 0.55 0.60 0.86
N LEU A 69 1.02 0.10 2.00
CA LEU A 69 0.56 0.56 3.31
C LEU A 69 1.23 1.88 3.70
N ASN A 70 0.48 2.79 4.33
CA ASN A 70 1.07 4.00 4.92
C ASN A 70 1.85 3.70 6.21
N LYS A 71 2.49 4.71 6.83
CA LYS A 71 3.33 4.51 8.03
C LYS A 71 2.57 3.89 9.22
N SER A 72 1.34 4.36 9.48
CA SER A 72 0.50 3.82 10.57
C SER A 72 -0.04 2.43 10.26
N GLU A 73 -0.42 2.18 9.01
CA GLU A 73 -0.92 0.87 8.57
C GLU A 73 0.18 -0.18 8.54
N SER A 74 1.38 0.20 8.08
CA SER A 74 2.56 -0.65 8.12
C SER A 74 2.86 -1.05 9.57
N ALA A 75 2.81 -0.09 10.51
CA ALA A 75 3.04 -0.36 11.92
C ALA A 75 1.96 -1.28 12.52
N ALA A 76 0.69 -1.10 12.15
CA ALA A 76 -0.39 -1.97 12.58
C ALA A 76 -0.29 -3.40 12.00
N ALA A 77 0.12 -3.51 10.74
CA ALA A 77 0.24 -4.77 10.02
C ALA A 77 1.39 -5.64 10.53
N VAL A 78 2.50 -5.03 10.97
CA VAL A 78 3.67 -5.76 11.50
C VAL A 78 3.71 -5.81 13.02
N GLY A 79 3.04 -4.88 13.70
CA GLY A 79 3.06 -4.73 15.16
C GLY A 79 2.15 -5.72 15.91
N THR A 80 1.29 -6.47 15.19
CA THR A 80 0.43 -7.48 15.81
C THR A 80 0.57 -8.83 15.11
N VAL A 81 0.51 -9.91 15.89
CA VAL A 81 0.50 -11.28 15.36
C VAL A 81 -0.70 -11.49 14.43
N ALA A 82 -1.85 -10.86 14.73
CA ALA A 82 -3.05 -10.92 13.90
C ALA A 82 -2.88 -10.18 12.56
N GLY A 83 -2.30 -8.97 12.56
CA GLY A 83 -2.00 -8.21 11.34
C GLY A 83 -1.00 -8.95 10.46
N CYS A 84 0.02 -9.53 11.07
CA CYS A 84 1.00 -10.34 10.35
C CYS A 84 0.37 -11.62 9.79
N ALA A 85 -0.44 -12.35 10.57
CA ALA A 85 -1.16 -13.52 10.08
C ALA A 85 -2.11 -13.18 8.94
N ALA A 86 -2.74 -12.00 8.93
CA ALA A 86 -3.59 -11.54 7.84
C ALA A 86 -2.79 -11.26 6.54
N LEU A 87 -1.60 -10.66 6.65
CA LEU A 87 -0.68 -10.48 5.51
C LEU A 87 -0.26 -11.83 4.93
N PHE A 88 0.04 -12.77 5.82
CA PHE A 88 0.52 -14.06 5.45
C PHE A 88 -0.62 -14.97 4.96
N ALA A 89 -1.89 -14.80 5.36
CA ALA A 89 -3.00 -15.75 5.14
C ALA A 89 -3.19 -16.30 3.69
N ARG A 90 -2.61 -15.67 2.67
CA ARG A 90 -2.65 -16.09 1.26
C ARG A 90 -1.30 -16.49 0.66
N ALA A 91 -0.20 -16.41 1.41
CA ALA A 91 1.10 -16.83 0.91
C ALA A 91 1.33 -18.34 1.10
N PRO A 92 2.23 -18.93 0.31
CA PRO A 92 2.33 -20.37 0.17
C PRO A 92 3.34 -20.97 1.16
N TYR A 93 3.18 -20.62 2.44
CA TYR A 93 3.98 -21.20 3.51
C TYR A 93 3.05 -22.07 4.39
N PRO A 94 3.56 -23.14 5.00
CA PRO A 94 2.76 -23.95 5.92
C PRO A 94 2.34 -23.11 7.14
N ALA A 95 1.07 -23.18 7.53
CA ALA A 95 0.49 -22.38 8.63
C ALA A 95 1.30 -22.45 9.96
N SER A 96 2.07 -23.51 10.18
CA SER A 96 2.96 -23.69 11.32
C SER A 96 4.20 -22.78 11.34
N LEU A 97 4.61 -22.23 10.20
CA LEU A 97 5.74 -21.30 10.09
C LEU A 97 5.30 -19.82 10.15
N VAL A 98 3.99 -19.52 10.13
CA VAL A 98 3.46 -18.14 10.23
C VAL A 98 3.93 -17.48 11.52
N GLY A 99 3.82 -18.17 12.66
CA GLY A 99 4.10 -17.58 13.97
C GLY A 99 5.57 -17.22 14.15
N VAL A 100 6.48 -18.13 13.77
CA VAL A 100 7.94 -17.89 13.78
C VAL A 100 8.32 -16.85 12.73
N GLY A 101 7.71 -16.93 11.55
CA GLY A 101 7.88 -15.96 10.47
C GLY A 101 7.43 -14.56 10.87
N CYS A 102 6.35 -14.43 11.63
CA CYS A 102 5.84 -13.15 12.09
C CYS A 102 6.75 -12.45 13.09
N GLY A 103 7.41 -13.19 13.99
CA GLY A 103 8.37 -12.59 14.91
C GLY A 103 9.58 -12.00 14.17
N VAL A 104 10.16 -12.78 13.25
CA VAL A 104 11.30 -12.34 12.43
C VAL A 104 10.89 -11.22 11.46
N PHE A 105 9.74 -11.36 10.82
CA PHE A 105 9.19 -10.36 9.91
C PHE A 105 8.87 -9.06 10.64
N ALA A 106 8.27 -9.11 11.83
CA ALA A 106 8.02 -7.92 12.65
C ALA A 106 9.32 -7.24 13.08
N ALA A 107 10.33 -8.01 13.53
CA ALA A 107 11.62 -7.46 13.90
C ALA A 107 12.33 -6.78 12.70
N PHE A 108 12.33 -7.43 11.54
CA PHE A 108 12.89 -6.85 10.32
C PHE A 108 12.11 -5.61 9.86
N SER A 109 10.77 -5.69 9.87
CA SER A 109 9.91 -4.61 9.42
C SER A 109 9.99 -3.38 10.32
N THR A 110 10.01 -3.56 11.64
CA THR A 110 10.09 -2.45 12.59
C THR A 110 11.37 -1.62 12.41
N VAL A 111 12.50 -2.25 12.08
CA VAL A 111 13.75 -1.54 11.74
C VAL A 111 13.61 -0.74 10.44
N GLN A 112 12.98 -1.30 9.41
CA GLN A 112 12.76 -0.58 8.14
C GLN A 112 11.77 0.58 8.31
N LEU A 113 10.70 0.38 9.10
CA LEU A 113 9.73 1.42 9.43
C LEU A 113 10.35 2.56 10.25
N ALA A 114 11.26 2.24 11.18
CA ALA A 114 12.03 3.24 11.93
C ALA A 114 12.95 4.05 11.00
N GLY A 115 13.46 3.45 9.93
CA GLY A 115 14.21 4.11 8.86
C GLY A 115 13.37 4.93 7.89
N GLY A 116 12.08 5.15 8.15
CA GLY A 116 11.20 5.96 7.30
C GLY A 116 10.66 5.24 6.06
N LYS A 117 10.71 3.90 6.02
CA LYS A 117 10.22 3.11 4.90
C LYS A 117 8.83 2.51 5.19
N CYS A 118 8.02 2.37 4.15
CA CYS A 118 6.63 1.88 4.23
C CYS A 118 6.55 0.44 3.72
N LEU A 119 5.64 -0.38 4.29
CA LEU A 119 5.48 -1.77 3.87
C LEU A 119 4.64 -1.82 2.59
N VAL A 120 5.21 -2.39 1.54
CA VAL A 120 4.52 -2.72 0.30
C VAL A 120 4.47 -4.23 0.11
N VAL A 121 3.27 -4.75 -0.10
CA VAL A 121 2.90 -6.17 -0.13
C VAL A 121 2.66 -6.55 -1.58
N HIS A 122 3.49 -7.40 -2.16
CA HIS A 122 3.37 -7.84 -3.55
C HIS A 122 2.82 -9.24 -3.62
N ILE A 123 1.76 -9.49 -4.38
CA ILE A 123 1.10 -10.80 -4.52
C ILE A 123 1.05 -11.12 -6.01
N VAL A 124 1.79 -12.12 -6.48
CA VAL A 124 1.63 -12.68 -7.82
C VAL A 124 0.81 -13.96 -7.74
N GLY A 125 -0.27 -14.06 -8.51
CA GLY A 125 -1.05 -15.28 -8.67
C GLY A 125 -1.57 -15.43 -10.09
N PHE A 126 -1.12 -16.47 -10.79
CA PHE A 126 -1.68 -16.93 -12.05
C PHE A 126 -2.42 -18.25 -11.78
N PRO A 127 -3.69 -18.44 -12.19
CA PRO A 127 -4.34 -19.74 -12.03
C PRO A 127 -3.52 -20.80 -12.79
N PRO A 128 -3.05 -21.92 -12.20
CA PRO A 128 -3.46 -22.56 -10.95
C PRO A 128 -2.38 -22.57 -9.83
N ALA A 129 -1.34 -21.74 -9.93
CA ALA A 129 -0.20 -21.79 -9.02
C ALA A 129 -0.34 -20.82 -7.84
N LEU A 130 0.10 -21.32 -6.69
CA LEU A 130 0.22 -20.67 -5.39
C LEU A 130 0.59 -19.18 -5.47
N ALA A 131 -0.27 -18.32 -4.91
CA ALA A 131 -0.05 -16.89 -4.88
C ALA A 131 1.25 -16.59 -4.12
N THR A 132 2.32 -16.25 -4.85
CA THR A 132 3.63 -15.91 -4.28
C THR A 132 3.55 -14.49 -3.76
N TRP A 133 3.81 -14.30 -2.46
CA TRP A 133 3.83 -12.98 -1.85
C TRP A 133 5.21 -12.60 -1.32
N TRP A 134 5.59 -11.32 -1.46
CA TRP A 134 6.79 -10.77 -0.83
C TRP A 134 6.61 -9.32 -0.37
N PRO A 135 7.26 -8.92 0.74
CA PRO A 135 7.27 -7.55 1.22
C PRO A 135 8.41 -6.75 0.58
N THR A 136 8.20 -5.45 0.37
CA THR A 136 9.26 -4.46 0.05
C THR A 136 9.08 -3.23 0.92
N PHE A 137 10.17 -2.48 1.12
CA PHE A 137 10.22 -1.32 1.99
C PHE A 137 10.76 -0.08 1.25
N PRO A 138 9.99 0.50 0.30
CA PRO A 138 10.35 1.79 -0.29
C PRO A 138 10.26 2.93 0.74
N LYS A 139 10.91 4.06 0.45
CA LYS A 139 10.75 5.28 1.26
C LYS A 139 9.26 5.69 1.25
N CYS A 140 8.73 5.98 2.44
CA CYS A 140 7.60 6.89 2.54
C CYS A 140 8.15 8.32 2.33
#